data_AF-A0AAT9K0Y0-F1
#
_entry.id   AF-A0AAT9K0Y0-F1
#
_cell.length_a   1.000
_cell.length_b   1.000
_cell.length_c   1.000
_cell.angle_alpha   90.00
_cell.angle_beta   90.00
_cell.angle_gamma   90.00
#
_symmetry.space_group_name_H-M   'P 1'
#
loop_
_entity.id
_entity.type
_entity.pdbx_description
1 polymer ?
#
loop_
_entity_poly.entity_id
_entity_poly.type
_entity_poly.pdbx_seq_one_letter_code
_entity_poly.pdbx_strand_id
1 'polypeptide(L)'
;MKLPFYLEGYFMGLADPLAQSDIRLIVVQSDGGNRYTLKLAKPLRRLPWQQLAIGQPLRIEGQQSLQGVGSPPKLKAERVLFDPAGLPALTIAPKPSQHRPPVLEVCTKGTCRRRGALELCDRLKAETQTCAVEVRASGCLGRCKQGINVRRSSDNQILSQLSPQEATELLAPWRTATAAIAAVS
;
A
#
# COMPACT_ATOMS: atom_id res chain seq x y z
N MET A 1 4.53 -18.19 28.91
CA MET A 1 5.66 -19.02 28.42
C MET A 1 5.97 -18.63 26.99
N LYS A 2 7.25 -18.52 26.60
CA LYS A 2 7.64 -18.29 25.20
C LYS A 2 8.17 -19.59 24.64
N LEU A 3 7.67 -20.01 23.49
CA LEU A 3 8.13 -21.20 22.79
C LEU A 3 8.88 -20.79 21.53
N PRO A 4 9.93 -21.52 21.12
CA PRO A 4 10.52 -21.30 19.81
C PRO A 4 9.49 -21.61 18.72
N PHE A 5 9.62 -20.95 17.56
CA PHE A 5 8.93 -21.35 16.35
C PHE A 5 9.88 -21.25 15.15
N TYR A 6 9.60 -22.09 14.16
CA TYR A 6 10.25 -22.11 12.86
C TYR A 6 9.16 -21.99 11.81
N LEU A 7 9.36 -21.09 10.85
CA LEU A 7 8.42 -20.86 9.77
C LEU A 7 9.17 -20.69 8.46
N GLU A 8 8.81 -21.51 7.49
CA GLU A 8 9.22 -21.38 6.10
C GLU A 8 8.04 -20.90 5.27
N GLY A 9 8.31 -19.97 4.36
CA GLY A 9 7.24 -19.38 3.57
C GLY A 9 7.73 -18.23 2.71
N TYR A 10 6.79 -17.40 2.32
CA TYR A 10 6.99 -16.36 1.32
C TYR A 10 6.62 -15.00 1.89
N PHE A 11 7.46 -14.00 1.62
CA PHE A 11 7.20 -12.62 1.99
C PHE A 11 5.97 -12.10 1.27
N MET A 12 4.97 -11.63 2.01
CA MET A 12 3.72 -11.07 1.44
C MET A 12 3.67 -9.54 1.51
N GLY A 13 4.61 -8.91 2.22
CA GLY A 13 4.67 -7.47 2.39
C GLY A 13 4.74 -7.02 3.84
N LEU A 14 4.67 -5.70 4.03
CA LEU A 14 4.62 -5.06 5.34
C LEU A 14 3.17 -5.01 5.84
N ALA A 15 2.96 -5.25 7.14
CA ALA A 15 1.61 -5.12 7.72
C ALA A 15 1.15 -3.66 7.79
N ASP A 16 2.11 -2.73 7.92
CA ASP A 16 1.89 -1.29 7.80
C ASP A 16 2.84 -0.74 6.72
N PRO A 17 2.40 -0.64 5.46
CA PRO A 17 3.23 -0.14 4.38
C PRO A 17 3.57 1.36 4.51
N LEU A 18 2.89 2.10 5.39
CA LEU A 18 3.13 3.52 5.63
C LEU A 18 4.25 3.78 6.65
N ALA A 19 4.72 2.75 7.36
CA ALA A 19 5.82 2.85 8.32
C ALA A 19 7.18 2.97 7.59
N GLN A 20 7.61 4.20 7.31
CA GLN A 20 8.84 4.49 6.54
C GLN A 20 10.15 4.18 7.28
N SER A 21 10.18 4.10 8.62
CA SER A 21 11.44 4.03 9.38
C SER A 21 11.44 3.10 10.60
N ASP A 22 10.31 2.51 10.98
CA ASP A 22 10.23 1.55 12.09
C ASP A 22 9.30 0.40 11.71
N ILE A 23 9.75 -0.40 10.74
CA ILE A 23 9.03 -1.58 10.28
C ILE A 23 8.96 -2.58 11.42
N ARG A 24 7.78 -2.72 12.02
CA ARG A 24 7.56 -3.57 13.20
C ARG A 24 6.97 -4.91 12.87
N LEU A 25 6.28 -5.02 11.73
CA LEU A 25 5.40 -6.13 11.41
C LEU A 25 5.50 -6.46 9.92
N ILE A 26 5.72 -7.73 9.62
CA ILE A 26 5.70 -8.27 8.25
C ILE A 26 4.60 -9.32 8.14
N VAL A 27 4.13 -9.54 6.92
CA VAL A 27 3.17 -10.60 6.58
C VAL A 27 3.91 -11.66 5.77
N VAL A 28 3.70 -12.91 6.15
CA VAL A 28 4.28 -14.06 5.45
C VAL A 28 3.22 -15.13 5.21
N GLN A 29 3.38 -15.89 4.14
CA GLN A 29 2.51 -17.01 3.81
C GLN A 29 3.32 -18.30 3.87
N SER A 30 2.88 -19.30 4.64
CA SER A 30 3.53 -20.62 4.65
C SER A 30 3.28 -21.37 3.34
N ASP A 31 4.04 -22.44 3.13
CA ASP A 31 3.84 -23.42 2.06
C ASP A 31 2.38 -23.93 1.96
N GLY A 32 1.75 -24.24 3.10
CA GLY A 32 0.36 -24.67 3.21
C GLY A 32 -0.69 -23.56 3.01
N GLY A 33 -0.28 -22.34 2.64
CA GLY A 33 -1.17 -21.24 2.31
C GLY A 33 -1.64 -20.38 3.48
N ASN A 34 -1.22 -20.70 4.71
CA ASN A 34 -1.61 -19.93 5.90
C ASN A 34 -0.85 -18.61 5.98
N ARG A 35 -1.55 -17.53 6.32
CA ARG A 35 -0.95 -16.18 6.48
C ARG A 35 -0.66 -15.86 7.94
N TYR A 36 0.53 -15.35 8.19
CA TYR A 36 1.01 -14.99 9.53
C TYR A 36 1.51 -13.55 9.56
N THR A 37 1.11 -12.81 10.59
CA THR A 37 1.65 -11.49 10.90
C THR A 37 2.72 -11.63 11.98
N LEU A 38 3.97 -11.28 11.64
CA LEU A 38 5.12 -11.48 12.51
C LEU A 38 5.66 -10.16 13.03
N LYS A 39 5.85 -10.05 14.34
CA LYS A 39 6.54 -8.91 14.95
C LYS A 39 8.05 -9.06 14.78
N LEU A 40 8.71 -8.04 14.24
CA LEU A 40 10.16 -8.03 14.10
C LEU A 40 10.86 -7.64 15.41
N ALA A 41 11.89 -8.41 15.79
CA ALA A 41 12.86 -8.00 16.78
C ALA A 41 13.56 -6.70 16.33
N LYS A 42 14.00 -5.87 17.30
CA LYS A 42 14.67 -4.59 17.04
C LYS A 42 15.77 -4.65 15.96
N PRO A 43 16.71 -5.62 15.94
CA PRO A 43 17.74 -5.66 14.91
C PRO A 43 17.18 -5.89 13.50
N LEU A 44 16.12 -6.68 13.37
CA LEU A 44 15.51 -6.98 12.08
C LEU A 44 14.80 -5.79 11.44
N ARG A 45 14.36 -4.80 12.23
CA ARG A 45 13.60 -3.64 11.70
C ARG A 45 14.39 -2.73 10.77
N ARG A 46 15.73 -2.81 10.83
CA ARG A 46 16.65 -2.03 10.00
C ARG A 46 17.00 -2.70 8.67
N LEU A 47 16.52 -3.93 8.44
CA LEU A 47 16.70 -4.62 7.16
C LEU A 47 15.86 -3.93 6.07
N PRO A 48 16.27 -4.03 4.79
CA PRO A 48 15.62 -3.34 3.67
C PRO A 48 14.32 -4.05 3.23
N TRP A 49 13.35 -4.23 4.13
CA TRP A 49 12.12 -4.98 3.85
C TRP A 49 11.30 -4.41 2.69
N GLN A 50 11.39 -3.12 2.42
CA GLN A 50 10.72 -2.46 1.30
C GLN A 50 11.29 -2.85 -0.07
N GLN A 51 12.52 -3.36 -0.11
CA GLN A 51 13.19 -3.80 -1.33
C GLN A 51 12.90 -5.28 -1.65
N LEU A 52 12.31 -6.02 -0.72
CA LEU A 52 11.98 -7.43 -0.92
C LEU A 52 10.77 -7.57 -1.83
N ALA A 53 10.86 -8.50 -2.77
CA ALA A 53 9.75 -8.84 -3.63
C ALA A 53 8.69 -9.65 -2.88
N ILE A 54 7.41 -9.37 -3.16
CA ILE A 54 6.32 -10.24 -2.73
C ILE A 54 6.53 -11.62 -3.39
N GLY A 55 6.46 -12.68 -2.60
CA GLY A 55 6.74 -14.05 -3.05
C GLY A 55 8.18 -14.50 -2.80
N GLN A 56 9.06 -13.62 -2.30
CA GLN A 56 10.44 -13.99 -1.97
C GLN A 56 10.46 -15.01 -0.83
N PRO A 57 11.17 -16.15 -0.96
CA PRO A 57 11.22 -17.18 0.05
C PRO A 57 12.02 -16.70 1.27
N LEU A 58 11.47 -16.98 2.45
CA LEU A 58 12.03 -16.63 3.74
C LEU A 58 12.01 -17.85 4.66
N ARG A 59 13.10 -18.03 5.41
CA ARG A 59 13.11 -18.88 6.61
C ARG A 59 13.19 -18.01 7.85
N ILE A 60 12.28 -18.24 8.78
CA ILE A 60 12.09 -17.38 9.94
C ILE A 60 12.17 -18.20 11.20
N GLU A 61 13.00 -17.72 12.12
CA GLU A 61 13.13 -18.28 13.46
C GLU A 61 12.77 -17.22 14.48
N GLY A 62 12.06 -17.64 15.52
CA GLY A 62 11.68 -16.70 16.55
C GLY A 62 10.99 -17.33 17.74
N GLN A 63 10.27 -16.48 18.46
CA GLN A 63 9.54 -16.86 19.66
C GLN A 63 8.06 -16.59 19.48
N GLN A 64 7.24 -17.55 19.88
CA GLN A 64 5.80 -17.41 20.00
C GLN A 64 5.42 -17.27 21.48
N SER A 65 4.50 -16.36 21.76
CA SER A 65 3.86 -16.24 23.07
C SER A 65 2.41 -16.60 22.92
N LEU A 66 1.94 -17.57 23.70
CA LEU A 66 0.52 -17.80 23.86
C LEU A 66 -0.12 -16.52 24.40
N GLN A 67 -1.18 -16.11 23.72
CA GLN A 67 -2.10 -15.10 24.22
C GLN A 67 -3.19 -15.85 25.01
N GLY A 68 -4.03 -15.13 25.76
CA GLY A 68 -5.10 -15.75 26.56
C GLY A 68 -5.98 -16.72 25.73
N VAL A 69 -6.79 -17.52 26.44
CA VAL A 69 -7.63 -18.57 25.84
C VAL A 69 -8.43 -18.02 24.65
N GLY A 70 -8.27 -18.62 23.47
CA GLY A 70 -8.97 -18.25 22.23
C GLY A 70 -8.27 -17.22 21.33
N SER A 71 -7.12 -16.67 21.73
CA SER A 71 -6.36 -15.73 20.89
C SER A 71 -5.21 -16.42 20.14
N PRO A 72 -4.97 -16.08 18.86
CA PRO A 72 -3.85 -16.63 18.11
C PRO A 72 -2.51 -16.24 18.77
N PRO A 73 -1.50 -17.13 18.73
CA PRO A 73 -0.22 -16.88 19.37
C PRO A 73 0.47 -15.67 18.74
N LYS A 74 1.12 -14.87 19.58
CA LYS A 74 1.90 -13.72 19.13
C LYS A 74 3.26 -14.20 18.66
N LEU A 75 3.53 -14.06 17.37
CA LEU A 75 4.79 -14.45 16.76
C LEU A 75 5.76 -13.26 16.73
N LYS A 76 6.99 -13.49 17.20
CA LYS A 76 8.09 -12.53 17.15
C LYS A 76 9.28 -13.16 16.42
N ALA A 77 9.59 -12.68 15.23
CA ALA A 77 10.78 -13.08 14.48
C ALA A 77 12.04 -12.50 15.13
N GLU A 78 13.07 -13.33 15.29
CA GLU A 78 14.37 -12.93 15.84
C GLU A 78 15.49 -13.12 14.82
N ARG A 79 15.33 -14.08 13.89
CA ARG A 79 16.22 -14.28 12.75
C ARG A 79 15.39 -14.51 11.49
N VAL A 80 15.86 -13.96 10.38
CA VAL A 80 15.29 -14.17 9.05
C VAL A 80 16.43 -14.44 8.09
N LEU A 81 16.29 -15.52 7.33
CA LEU A 81 17.18 -15.89 6.23
C LEU A 81 16.42 -15.63 4.93
N PHE A 82 17.02 -14.82 4.07
CA PHE A 82 16.54 -14.54 2.71
C PHE A 82 17.06 -15.61 1.78
N ASP A 83 16.23 -16.02 0.82
CA ASP A 83 16.58 -16.99 -0.22
C ASP A 83 17.18 -18.30 0.34
N PRO A 84 16.50 -18.95 1.30
CA PRO A 84 16.98 -20.21 1.85
C PRO A 84 17.06 -21.27 0.74
N ALA A 85 18.21 -21.95 0.65
CA ALA A 85 18.43 -23.02 -0.31
C ALA A 85 17.32 -24.08 -0.20
N GLY A 86 16.63 -24.35 -1.31
CA GLY A 86 15.60 -25.40 -1.40
C GLY A 86 14.15 -24.92 -1.49
N LEU A 87 13.85 -23.64 -1.24
CA LEU A 87 12.52 -23.08 -1.55
C LEU A 87 12.54 -22.45 -2.96
N PRO A 88 11.74 -22.95 -3.92
CA PRO A 88 11.55 -22.26 -5.17
C PRO A 88 10.86 -20.93 -4.87
N ALA A 89 11.36 -19.82 -5.43
CA ALA A 89 10.64 -18.56 -5.38
C ALA A 89 9.23 -18.80 -5.95
N LEU A 90 8.17 -18.39 -5.23
CA LEU A 90 6.86 -18.40 -5.85
C LEU A 90 6.92 -17.43 -7.01
N THR A 91 6.84 -17.95 -8.23
CA THR A 91 6.45 -17.18 -9.40
C THR A 91 4.98 -16.82 -9.22
N ILE A 92 4.73 -15.86 -8.34
CA ILE A 92 3.45 -15.18 -8.29
C ILE A 92 3.45 -14.35 -9.56
N ALA A 93 2.90 -14.90 -10.66
CA ALA A 93 2.43 -14.08 -11.77
C ALA A 93 1.71 -12.90 -11.11
N PRO A 94 2.10 -11.64 -11.38
CA PRO A 94 1.71 -10.49 -10.58
C PRO A 94 0.21 -10.52 -10.41
N LYS A 95 -0.23 -11.02 -9.26
CA LYS A 95 -1.65 -11.09 -8.96
C LYS A 95 -1.97 -9.61 -8.82
N PRO A 96 -2.86 -9.02 -9.65
CA PRO A 96 -3.23 -7.63 -9.48
C PRO A 96 -3.57 -7.52 -8.01
N SER A 97 -2.82 -6.69 -7.29
CA SER A 97 -3.13 -6.41 -5.90
C SER A 97 -4.63 -6.15 -5.86
N GLN A 98 -5.35 -6.59 -4.83
CA GLN A 98 -6.77 -6.27 -4.73
C GLN A 98 -6.86 -4.75 -4.65
N HIS A 99 -6.90 -4.12 -5.83
CA HIS A 99 -6.80 -2.71 -6.06
C HIS A 99 -8.17 -2.23 -5.66
N ARG A 100 -8.32 -1.91 -4.37
CA ARG A 100 -9.23 -0.84 -4.04
C ARG A 100 -8.80 0.30 -4.97
N PRO A 101 -9.72 0.82 -5.81
CA PRO A 101 -9.35 1.83 -6.78
C PRO A 101 -8.59 2.95 -6.03
N PRO A 102 -7.43 3.38 -6.53
CA PRO A 102 -6.68 4.48 -5.92
C PRO A 102 -7.65 5.64 -5.67
N VAL A 103 -7.66 6.16 -4.46
CA VAL A 103 -8.57 7.23 -4.08
C VAL A 103 -7.81 8.56 -4.12
N LEU A 104 -8.38 9.55 -4.80
CA LEU A 104 -7.95 10.94 -4.78
C LEU A 104 -8.86 11.73 -3.84
N GLU A 105 -8.26 12.26 -2.78
CA GLU A 105 -8.97 13.03 -1.75
C GLU A 105 -8.71 14.53 -1.94
N VAL A 106 -9.71 15.25 -2.43
CA VAL A 106 -9.63 16.70 -2.71
C VAL A 106 -10.01 17.49 -1.47
N CYS A 107 -9.14 18.39 -1.01
CA CYS A 107 -9.44 19.28 0.11
C CYS A 107 -10.50 20.32 -0.30
N THR A 108 -11.73 20.20 0.21
CA THR A 108 -12.84 21.12 -0.14
C THR A 108 -13.13 22.16 0.95
N LYS A 109 -12.23 22.34 1.92
CA LYS A 109 -12.38 23.30 3.03
C LYS A 109 -11.48 24.52 2.93
N GLY A 110 -11.85 25.58 3.64
CA GLY A 110 -11.02 26.76 3.87
C GLY A 110 -10.58 27.47 2.59
N THR A 111 -9.28 27.73 2.48
CA THR A 111 -8.67 28.40 1.32
C THR A 111 -8.72 27.55 0.06
N CYS A 112 -8.70 26.22 0.16
CA CYS A 112 -8.79 25.34 -1.01
C CYS A 112 -10.14 25.53 -1.71
N ARG A 113 -11.23 25.61 -0.93
CA ARG A 113 -12.57 25.91 -1.47
C ARG A 113 -12.60 27.25 -2.22
N ARG A 114 -12.04 28.31 -1.62
CA ARG A 114 -12.02 29.66 -2.22
C ARG A 114 -11.18 29.73 -3.50
N ARG A 115 -10.21 28.83 -3.66
CA ARG A 115 -9.34 28.73 -4.84
C ARG A 115 -9.90 27.84 -5.96
N GLY A 116 -11.12 27.31 -5.82
CA GLY A 116 -11.74 26.47 -6.85
C GLY A 116 -11.62 24.96 -6.64
N ALA A 117 -11.31 24.48 -5.42
CA ALA A 117 -11.21 23.03 -5.16
C ALA A 117 -12.50 22.23 -5.44
N LEU A 118 -13.67 22.89 -5.40
CA LEU A 118 -14.93 22.25 -5.79
C LEU A 118 -14.95 21.98 -7.30
N GLU A 119 -14.58 22.97 -8.12
CA GLU A 119 -14.49 22.81 -9.57
C GLU A 119 -13.50 21.71 -9.95
N LEU A 120 -12.33 21.67 -9.29
CA LEU A 120 -11.35 20.59 -9.48
C LEU A 120 -11.95 19.22 -9.14
N CYS A 121 -12.66 19.11 -8.00
CA CYS A 121 -13.28 17.86 -7.56
C CYS A 121 -14.35 17.37 -8.55
N ASP A 122 -15.17 18.28 -9.08
CA ASP A 122 -16.23 17.94 -10.02
C ASP A 122 -15.67 17.53 -11.39
N ARG A 123 -14.64 18.22 -11.88
CA ARG A 123 -13.90 17.82 -13.09
C ARG A 123 -13.25 16.44 -12.94
N LEU A 124 -12.56 16.21 -11.83
CA LEU A 124 -11.96 14.93 -11.52
C LEU A 124 -13.02 13.81 -11.48
N LYS A 125 -14.19 14.04 -10.87
CA LYS A 125 -15.29 13.07 -10.87
C LYS A 125 -15.84 12.80 -12.26
N ALA A 126 -16.02 13.82 -13.10
CA ALA A 126 -16.48 13.64 -14.47
C ALA A 126 -15.52 12.75 -15.28
N GLU A 127 -14.21 13.00 -15.12
CA GLU A 127 -13.17 12.23 -15.82
C GLU A 127 -12.91 10.83 -15.21
N THR A 128 -13.28 10.59 -13.94
CA THR A 128 -13.13 9.24 -13.34
C THR A 128 -14.02 8.18 -13.98
N GLN A 129 -15.03 8.55 -14.78
CA GLN A 129 -15.85 7.58 -15.51
C GLN A 129 -15.02 6.76 -16.51
N THR A 130 -13.88 7.29 -16.97
CA THR A 130 -12.99 6.64 -17.94
C THR A 130 -11.69 6.12 -17.32
N CYS A 131 -11.52 6.26 -15.99
CA CYS A 131 -10.27 5.95 -15.29
C CYS A 131 -10.53 5.00 -14.11
N ALA A 132 -9.57 4.14 -13.78
CA ALA A 132 -9.66 3.20 -12.66
C ALA A 132 -9.31 3.87 -11.30
N VAL A 133 -9.88 5.04 -11.00
CA VAL A 133 -9.55 5.87 -9.82
C VAL A 133 -10.83 6.45 -9.21
N GLU A 134 -10.91 6.50 -7.89
CA GLU A 134 -12.07 7.04 -7.15
C GLU A 134 -11.74 8.45 -6.65
N VAL A 135 -12.63 9.42 -6.81
CA VAL A 135 -12.42 10.79 -6.31
C VAL A 135 -13.37 11.09 -5.16
N ARG A 136 -12.83 11.53 -4.03
CA ARG A 136 -13.58 11.89 -2.82
C ARG A 136 -13.28 13.32 -2.39
N ALA A 137 -14.30 13.98 -1.85
CA ALA A 137 -14.10 15.21 -1.11
C ALA A 137 -13.53 14.87 0.28
N SER A 138 -12.55 15.64 0.73
CA SER A 138 -11.89 15.47 2.02
C SER A 138 -11.86 16.77 2.81
N GLY A 139 -11.58 16.64 4.11
CA GLY A 139 -11.39 17.75 5.03
C GLY A 139 -10.10 18.53 4.77
N CYS A 140 -9.71 19.35 5.74
CA CYS A 140 -8.48 20.12 5.65
C CYS A 140 -7.25 19.19 5.65
N LEU A 141 -6.36 19.35 4.66
CA LEU A 141 -5.10 18.61 4.55
C LEU A 141 -3.90 19.33 5.20
N GLY A 142 -4.14 20.38 6.01
CA GLY A 142 -3.10 21.11 6.75
C GLY A 142 -2.22 22.05 5.90
N ARG A 143 -2.31 22.01 4.56
CA ARG A 143 -1.51 22.85 3.64
C ARG A 143 -2.29 24.01 3.03
N CYS A 144 -3.10 24.70 3.84
CA CYS A 144 -4.04 25.73 3.37
C CYS A 144 -3.39 26.83 2.50
N LYS A 145 -2.16 27.25 2.81
CA LYS A 145 -1.46 28.31 2.05
C LYS A 145 -1.09 27.87 0.62
N GLN A 146 -0.94 26.57 0.40
CA GLN A 146 -0.58 25.94 -0.86
C GLN A 146 -1.79 25.27 -1.53
N GLY A 147 -3.02 25.71 -1.23
CA GLY A 147 -4.21 25.19 -1.93
C GLY A 147 -4.18 25.54 -3.42
N ILE A 148 -4.77 24.73 -4.30
CA ILE A 148 -5.63 23.57 -4.01
C ILE A 148 -4.78 22.33 -3.65
N ASN A 149 -5.26 21.53 -2.69
CA ASN A 149 -4.55 20.33 -2.23
C ASN A 149 -5.36 19.06 -2.53
N VAL A 150 -4.67 18.03 -3.03
CA VAL A 150 -5.22 16.70 -3.28
C VAL A 150 -4.29 15.67 -2.67
N ARG A 151 -4.84 14.72 -1.92
CA ARG A 151 -4.10 13.58 -1.36
C ARG A 151 -4.36 12.33 -2.20
N ARG A 152 -3.30 11.67 -2.62
CA ARG A 152 -3.36 10.37 -3.30
C ARG A 152 -3.26 9.27 -2.26
N SER A 153 -4.28 8.42 -2.14
CA SER A 153 -4.30 7.37 -1.11
C SER A 153 -3.32 6.22 -1.40
N SER A 154 -2.82 6.07 -2.62
CA SER A 154 -1.87 5.00 -2.97
C SER A 154 -0.48 5.20 -2.38
N ASP A 155 -0.01 6.44 -2.27
CA ASP A 155 1.31 6.81 -1.74
C ASP A 155 1.24 7.84 -0.59
N ASN A 156 0.02 8.22 -0.19
CA ASN A 156 -0.27 9.25 0.81
C ASN A 156 0.37 10.63 0.48
N GLN A 157 0.70 10.86 -0.80
CA GLN A 157 1.31 12.10 -1.24
C GLN A 157 0.25 13.21 -1.31
N ILE A 158 0.59 14.40 -0.78
CA ILE A 158 -0.23 15.59 -0.92
C ILE A 158 0.35 16.43 -2.05
N LEU A 159 -0.40 16.50 -3.14
CA LEU A 159 -0.19 17.42 -4.26
C LEU A 159 -0.81 18.77 -3.87
N SER A 160 -0.06 19.84 -4.09
CA SER A 160 -0.36 21.20 -3.65
C SER A 160 -0.21 22.16 -4.83
N GLN A 161 -0.80 23.36 -4.72
CA GLN A 161 -0.82 24.41 -5.73
C GLN A 161 -1.53 24.01 -7.03
N LEU A 162 -2.46 23.08 -6.93
CA LEU A 162 -3.24 22.62 -8.08
C LEU A 162 -4.24 23.68 -8.52
N SER A 163 -4.53 23.65 -9.81
CA SER A 163 -5.55 24.43 -10.51
C SER A 163 -6.66 23.51 -11.03
N PRO A 164 -7.90 24.02 -11.23
CA PRO A 164 -8.98 23.22 -11.81
C PRO A 164 -8.68 22.63 -13.19
N GLN A 165 -7.77 23.24 -13.96
CA GLN A 165 -7.38 22.82 -15.29
C GLN A 165 -6.48 21.57 -15.29
N GLU A 166 -5.74 21.33 -14.20
CA GLU A 166 -4.80 20.20 -14.09
C GLU A 166 -5.50 18.85 -13.82
N ALA A 167 -6.84 18.81 -13.75
CA ALA A 167 -7.62 17.59 -13.48
C ALA A 167 -7.24 16.43 -14.42
N THR A 168 -7.11 16.72 -15.72
CA THR A 168 -6.75 15.76 -16.77
C THR A 168 -5.33 15.22 -16.59
N GLU A 169 -4.36 16.07 -16.29
CA GLU A 169 -2.96 15.68 -16.08
C GLU A 169 -2.80 14.87 -14.79
N LEU A 170 -3.53 15.26 -13.74
CA LEU A 170 -3.58 14.50 -12.49
C LEU A 170 -4.06 13.07 -12.72
N LEU A 171 -5.02 12.85 -13.61
CA LEU A 171 -5.57 11.53 -13.91
C LEU A 171 -4.73 10.72 -14.91
N ALA A 172 -3.77 11.33 -15.61
CA ALA A 172 -2.96 10.68 -16.65
C ALA A 172 -2.31 9.35 -16.21
N PRO A 173 -1.78 9.20 -14.98
CA PRO A 173 -1.20 7.93 -14.52
C PRO A 173 -2.21 6.78 -14.37
N TRP A 174 -3.51 7.08 -14.36
CA TRP A 174 -4.60 6.10 -14.19
C TRP A 174 -5.53 5.98 -15.38
N ARG A 175 -5.25 6.72 -16.46
CA ARG A 175 -5.86 6.45 -17.75
C ARG A 175 -5.30 5.13 -18.25
N THR A 176 -6.12 4.10 -18.27
CA THR A 176 -5.81 2.91 -19.06
C THR A 176 -5.63 3.36 -20.50
N ALA A 177 -4.52 3.01 -21.15
CA ALA A 177 -4.37 3.19 -22.58
C ALA A 177 -5.56 2.53 -23.25
N THR A 178 -6.53 3.33 -23.67
CA THR A 178 -7.64 2.84 -24.45
C THR A 178 -7.00 2.27 -25.69
N ALA A 179 -7.06 0.94 -25.85
CA ALA A 179 -6.76 0.30 -27.11
C ALA A 179 -7.60 1.02 -28.16
N ALA A 180 -6.93 1.82 -28.99
CA ALA A 180 -7.49 2.37 -30.19
C ALA A 180 -7.75 1.17 -31.11
N ILE A 181 -8.91 0.53 -30.95
CA ILE A 181 -9.53 -0.16 -32.06
C ILE A 181 -10.18 0.95 -32.87
N ALA A 182 -9.33 1.61 -33.65
CA ALA A 182 -9.77 2.48 -34.72
C ALA A 182 -10.53 1.59 -35.70
N ALA A 183 -11.76 2.00 -35.98
CA ALA A 183 -12.53 1.55 -37.11
C ALA A 183 -11.68 1.61 -38.38
N VAL A 184 -11.64 0.51 -39.13
CA VAL A 184 -11.31 0.55 -40.55
C VAL A 184 -12.59 0.13 -41.26
N SER A 185 -13.12 1.10 -42.00
CA SER A 185 -14.23 1.00 -42.94
C SER A 185 -13.92 0.04 -44.09
#